data_AF-S3BT51-F1
#
_entry.id   AF-S3BT51-F1
#
_cell.length_a   1.000
_cell.length_b   1.000
_cell.length_c   1.000
_cell.angle_alpha   90.00
_cell.angle_beta   90.00
_cell.angle_gamma   90.00
#
_symmetry.space_group_name_H-M   'P 1'
#
loop_
_entity.id
_entity.type
_entity.pdbx_description
1 polymer ?
#
loop_
_entity_poly.entity_id
_entity_poly.type
_entity_poly.pdbx_seq_one_letter_code
_entity_poly.pdbx_strand_id
1 'polypeptide(L)'
;MAQASQKRGTVSKDGPAKRARATHSTRRTQPATTNKQRTATARGTARGASPATPPSLNTAPTTVLDVFVFGNGDAGELGLGPEIVDVKRPRPNPFLSATASPAAFEIVQLACGGMHSVALTRDNRIVTWGVNDGGALGRDTDWEGGMTEIKEGDSGSDSDSSSDSSSAKASLNPHESIPTAIDPSSFPAGTVFVQVAAGDSCSFALTDTGLVYGWGMFRTPDGKEFFLPNPTTGELGEKQHVPVRIPGLQGITQIAAGANHALALQGRADGPRHTRAGTSTHLWAWGCNDQHQLGRRLVRRRCPLHRDNVVLQAAVEPALVEIRGTTAEDVALVATGEYHAFAVGASGRVWAWGLNTFGETGAAPTELQRRGADASPTVSAPTQVTSLAGERVVALAGGGHHSAAVTADGRCLAWGRIDAGQLGIALGVLEAADAERDVADRRLLRDEHGRPRACLLPATVDLGTDAAAVSVACGTEHTLVVTSASPHAVFGAGFNGQSQLGLGGGDDDDDEVFIATCLRSKTLRDRRLTWAGAGGQFSMVAGPRPG
;
A
#
# COMPACT_ATOMS: atom_id res chain seq x y z
N MET A 1 -23.20 61.37 -36.92
CA MET A 1 -22.62 60.05 -37.28
C MET A 1 -23.43 59.01 -36.53
N ALA A 2 -24.30 58.31 -37.25
CA ALA A 2 -25.45 57.62 -36.69
C ALA A 2 -25.32 56.09 -36.79
N GLN A 3 -25.66 55.44 -35.67
CA GLN A 3 -26.49 54.24 -35.51
C GLN A 3 -26.03 52.86 -36.00
N ALA A 4 -25.75 52.02 -34.99
CA ALA A 4 -26.43 50.76 -34.67
C ALA A 4 -27.02 49.89 -35.81
N SER A 5 -26.67 48.59 -35.79
CA SER A 5 -27.60 47.44 -35.71
C SER A 5 -26.97 46.19 -36.33
N GLN A 6 -26.96 45.07 -35.61
CA GLN A 6 -26.86 43.74 -36.23
C GLN A 6 -27.88 42.80 -35.59
N LYS A 7 -29.03 42.67 -36.26
CA LYS A 7 -29.94 41.53 -36.14
C LYS A 7 -29.62 40.53 -37.25
N ARG A 8 -29.54 39.26 -36.86
CA ARG A 8 -29.56 38.09 -37.75
C ARG A 8 -30.92 37.94 -38.42
N GLY A 9 -30.92 37.60 -39.71
CA GLY A 9 -32.09 37.22 -40.49
C GLY A 9 -31.67 36.68 -41.86
N THR A 10 -31.96 35.40 -42.08
CA THR A 10 -31.77 34.58 -43.28
C THR A 10 -32.67 35.00 -44.46
N VAL A 11 -32.26 34.74 -45.71
CA VAL A 11 -32.95 33.89 -46.73
C VAL A 11 -32.19 33.94 -48.08
N SER A 12 -32.28 32.83 -48.81
CA SER A 12 -31.55 32.35 -50.00
C SER A 12 -31.96 32.93 -51.36
N LYS A 13 -31.23 32.54 -52.42
CA LYS A 13 -31.73 31.87 -53.66
C LYS A 13 -30.57 31.50 -54.61
N ASP A 14 -30.42 30.20 -54.92
CA ASP A 14 -30.67 29.54 -56.24
C ASP A 14 -29.40 29.52 -57.14
N GLY A 15 -28.96 28.43 -57.77
CA GLY A 15 -29.68 27.24 -58.21
C GLY A 15 -28.75 26.08 -58.67
N PRO A 16 -29.24 25.11 -59.48
CA PRO A 16 -29.08 23.67 -59.18
C PRO A 16 -28.38 22.84 -60.28
N ALA A 17 -28.02 21.58 -59.99
CA ALA A 17 -28.40 20.41 -60.81
C ALA A 17 -27.91 19.07 -60.21
N LYS A 18 -28.87 18.14 -60.05
CA LYS A 18 -28.70 16.71 -59.78
C LYS A 18 -28.61 15.95 -61.11
N ARG A 19 -27.86 14.83 -61.18
CA ARG A 19 -28.37 13.43 -61.31
C ARG A 19 -27.32 12.46 -61.89
N ALA A 20 -27.24 11.29 -61.24
CA ALA A 20 -27.19 9.90 -61.75
C ALA A 20 -26.18 9.55 -62.89
N ARG A 21 -25.48 8.41 -62.89
CA ARG A 21 -26.02 7.05 -63.03
C ARG A 21 -24.88 5.99 -62.98
N ALA A 22 -25.33 4.76 -62.76
CA ALA A 22 -24.68 3.46 -62.60
C ALA A 22 -23.48 3.04 -63.48
N THR A 23 -22.61 2.25 -62.84
CA THR A 23 -21.87 1.03 -63.24
C THR A 23 -21.51 0.77 -64.71
N HIS A 24 -20.22 0.54 -64.98
CA HIS A 24 -19.78 -0.66 -65.72
C HIS A 24 -18.35 -1.10 -65.39
N SER A 25 -18.23 -2.41 -65.25
CA SER A 25 -17.05 -3.26 -65.05
C SER A 25 -16.01 -3.15 -66.18
N THR A 26 -14.73 -3.12 -65.81
CA THR A 26 -13.67 -3.68 -66.67
C THR A 26 -12.72 -4.57 -65.86
N ARG A 27 -12.65 -5.79 -66.37
CA ARG A 27 -11.96 -7.00 -65.93
C ARG A 27 -10.45 -6.86 -66.16
N ARG A 28 -9.63 -7.19 -65.16
CA ARG A 28 -8.17 -7.36 -65.34
C ARG A 28 -7.77 -8.75 -64.87
N THR A 29 -7.43 -9.59 -65.83
CA THR A 29 -7.08 -11.00 -65.71
C THR A 29 -5.64 -11.20 -65.26
N GLN A 30 -5.43 -12.18 -64.37
CA GLN A 30 -4.14 -12.69 -63.89
C GLN A 30 -3.45 -13.57 -64.94
N PRO A 31 -2.11 -13.65 -64.97
CA PRO A 31 -1.39 -14.71 -65.67
C PRO A 31 -1.28 -15.98 -64.81
N ALA A 32 -1.46 -17.13 -65.46
CA ALA A 32 -1.52 -18.47 -64.90
C ALA A 32 -0.18 -18.96 -64.32
N THR A 33 -0.23 -19.58 -63.14
CA THR A 33 0.87 -20.37 -62.56
C THR A 33 0.72 -21.84 -62.97
N THR A 34 1.83 -22.41 -63.43
CA THR A 34 1.92 -23.82 -63.84
C THR A 34 2.10 -24.73 -62.62
N ASN A 35 1.33 -25.81 -62.63
CA ASN A 35 1.24 -26.81 -61.56
C ASN A 35 2.38 -27.82 -61.70
N LYS A 36 3.29 -27.92 -60.71
CA LYS A 36 4.22 -29.05 -60.56
C LYS A 36 4.00 -29.70 -59.20
N GLN A 37 3.44 -30.91 -59.24
CA GLN A 37 3.35 -31.84 -58.13
C GLN A 37 4.73 -32.08 -57.52
N ARG A 38 4.88 -31.85 -56.21
CA ARG A 38 5.90 -32.50 -55.38
C ARG A 38 5.20 -33.26 -54.27
N THR A 39 5.63 -34.51 -54.17
CA THR A 39 5.13 -35.62 -53.36
C THR A 39 5.15 -35.31 -51.87
N ALA A 40 4.07 -35.71 -51.19
CA ALA A 40 3.95 -35.66 -49.74
C ALA A 40 4.98 -36.60 -49.09
N THR A 41 5.86 -36.05 -48.27
CA THR A 41 6.67 -36.81 -47.31
C THR A 41 6.05 -36.63 -45.93
N ALA A 42 5.67 -37.75 -45.32
CA ALA A 42 5.10 -37.80 -43.98
C ALA A 42 6.08 -37.20 -42.97
N ARG A 43 5.75 -36.02 -42.42
CA ARG A 43 6.40 -35.50 -41.22
C ARG A 43 5.73 -36.14 -40.01
N GLY A 44 6.52 -36.93 -39.28
CA GLY A 44 6.12 -37.55 -38.03
C GLY A 44 5.56 -36.53 -37.04
N THR A 45 4.56 -36.97 -36.30
CA THR A 45 3.93 -36.24 -35.21
C THR A 45 4.99 -35.89 -34.16
N ALA A 46 5.35 -34.61 -34.10
CA ALA A 46 6.10 -34.08 -32.98
C ALA A 46 5.22 -34.22 -31.74
N ARG A 47 5.62 -35.10 -30.82
CA ARG A 47 5.03 -35.19 -29.47
C ARG A 47 5.04 -33.79 -28.87
N GLY A 48 3.88 -33.30 -28.48
CA GLY A 48 3.73 -32.02 -27.79
C GLY A 48 4.64 -32.00 -26.57
N ALA A 49 5.62 -31.09 -26.58
CA ALA A 49 6.31 -30.73 -25.36
C ALA A 49 5.27 -30.08 -24.45
N SER A 50 5.06 -30.63 -23.26
CA SER A 50 4.34 -29.93 -22.20
C SER A 50 4.94 -28.53 -22.04
N PRO A 51 4.12 -27.48 -21.82
CA PRO A 51 4.65 -26.15 -21.57
C PRO A 51 5.65 -26.25 -20.40
N ALA A 52 6.90 -25.85 -20.64
CA ALA A 52 7.89 -25.82 -19.58
C ALA A 52 7.39 -24.87 -18.47
N THR A 53 7.40 -25.34 -17.22
CA THR A 53 7.09 -24.50 -16.07
C THR A 53 8.02 -23.30 -16.10
N PRO A 54 7.49 -22.05 -16.08
CA PRO A 54 8.33 -20.86 -16.07
C PRO A 54 9.30 -20.91 -14.88
N PRO A 55 10.55 -20.45 -15.04
CA PRO A 55 11.53 -20.47 -13.96
C PRO A 55 11.05 -19.61 -12.78
N SER A 56 11.32 -20.10 -11.57
CA SER A 56 10.99 -19.38 -10.34
C SER A 56 11.90 -18.14 -10.19
N LEU A 57 11.29 -16.97 -9.97
CA LEU A 57 11.95 -15.67 -9.80
C LEU A 57 12.15 -15.31 -8.33
N ASN A 58 11.22 -15.74 -7.48
CA ASN A 58 11.20 -15.46 -6.05
C ASN A 58 11.11 -16.76 -5.26
N THR A 59 11.62 -16.78 -4.03
CA THR A 59 11.55 -17.96 -3.16
C THR A 59 10.52 -17.74 -2.05
N ALA A 60 9.64 -18.71 -1.83
CA ALA A 60 8.66 -18.65 -0.75
C ALA A 60 9.37 -18.65 0.62
N PRO A 61 8.98 -17.76 1.56
CA PRO A 61 9.54 -17.75 2.90
C PRO A 61 9.15 -19.02 3.66
N THR A 62 10.08 -19.53 4.49
CA THR A 62 9.91 -20.81 5.21
C THR A 62 10.03 -20.67 6.73
N THR A 63 10.57 -19.54 7.21
CA THR A 63 10.73 -19.27 8.63
C THR A 63 9.38 -19.00 9.27
N VAL A 64 8.94 -19.89 10.16
CA VAL A 64 7.67 -19.74 10.88
C VAL A 64 7.80 -18.68 11.97
N LEU A 65 6.79 -17.83 12.09
CA LEU A 65 6.73 -16.70 12.99
C LEU A 65 5.76 -16.96 14.15
N ASP A 66 6.13 -16.50 15.35
CA ASP A 66 5.19 -16.26 16.44
C ASP A 66 4.63 -14.84 16.31
N VAL A 67 3.30 -14.71 16.31
CA VAL A 67 2.59 -13.46 16.03
C VAL A 67 1.92 -12.94 17.29
N PHE A 68 2.19 -11.68 17.63
CA PHE A 68 1.59 -10.99 18.76
C PHE A 68 0.83 -9.76 18.28
N VAL A 69 -0.40 -9.59 18.74
CA VAL A 69 -1.34 -8.54 18.31
C VAL A 69 -1.73 -7.67 19.49
N PHE A 70 -2.01 -6.39 19.23
CA PHE A 70 -2.43 -5.39 20.21
C PHE A 70 -3.07 -4.17 19.52
N GLY A 71 -3.79 -3.37 20.30
CA GLY A 71 -4.61 -2.25 19.83
C GLY A 71 -6.10 -2.56 19.85
N ASN A 72 -6.87 -1.78 19.10
CA ASN A 72 -8.31 -1.94 18.92
C ASN A 72 -8.62 -2.90 17.77
N GLY A 73 -9.66 -3.71 17.93
CA GLY A 73 -10.15 -4.70 17.00
C GLY A 73 -11.67 -4.73 16.93
N ASP A 74 -12.34 -3.59 17.08
CA ASP A 74 -13.80 -3.46 17.06
C ASP A 74 -14.42 -3.91 15.72
N ALA A 75 -13.61 -4.10 14.67
CA ALA A 75 -14.01 -4.67 13.40
C ALA A 75 -13.23 -5.95 13.03
N GLY A 76 -12.66 -6.63 14.03
CA GLY A 76 -11.99 -7.92 13.88
C GLY A 76 -10.51 -7.86 13.48
N GLU A 77 -9.89 -6.68 13.44
CA GLU A 77 -8.51 -6.45 12.98
C GLU A 77 -7.46 -7.22 13.78
N LEU A 78 -7.73 -7.49 15.06
CA LEU A 78 -6.83 -8.26 15.93
C LEU A 78 -6.80 -9.75 15.56
N GLY A 79 -7.80 -10.26 14.86
CA GLY A 79 -7.87 -11.67 14.47
C GLY A 79 -7.95 -12.62 15.66
N LEU A 80 -8.56 -12.19 16.78
CA LEU A 80 -8.63 -12.95 18.04
C LEU A 80 -10.00 -13.63 18.24
N GLY A 81 -10.82 -13.66 17.20
CA GLY A 81 -12.19 -14.13 17.27
C GLY A 81 -13.15 -13.10 17.85
N PRO A 82 -14.43 -13.47 17.97
CA PRO A 82 -15.52 -12.50 18.07
C PRO A 82 -15.67 -11.84 19.45
N GLU A 83 -14.99 -12.35 20.47
CA GLU A 83 -15.16 -11.93 21.87
C GLU A 83 -14.12 -10.90 22.33
N ILE A 84 -13.02 -10.73 21.58
CA ILE A 84 -11.88 -9.92 21.99
C ILE A 84 -11.73 -8.75 21.02
N VAL A 85 -12.17 -7.58 21.46
CA VAL A 85 -12.22 -6.34 20.67
C VAL A 85 -11.12 -5.35 21.02
N ASP A 86 -10.43 -5.50 22.15
CA ASP A 86 -9.32 -4.62 22.55
C ASP A 86 -8.23 -5.40 23.28
N VAL A 87 -6.97 -5.06 22.97
CA VAL A 87 -5.79 -5.65 23.59
C VAL A 87 -4.73 -4.57 23.84
N LYS A 88 -4.68 -4.09 25.09
CA LYS A 88 -3.75 -3.02 25.50
C LYS A 88 -2.27 -3.40 25.55
N ARG A 89 -1.95 -4.69 25.51
CA ARG A 89 -0.57 -5.21 25.56
C ARG A 89 -0.42 -6.42 24.64
N PRO A 90 0.75 -6.62 24.00
CA PRO A 90 0.97 -7.72 23.05
C PRO A 90 0.49 -9.06 23.56
N ARG A 91 -0.46 -9.65 22.84
CA ARG A 91 -1.05 -10.97 23.09
C ARG A 91 -0.69 -11.92 21.95
N PRO A 92 -0.26 -13.17 22.24
CA PRO A 92 -0.06 -14.17 21.18
C PRO A 92 -1.40 -14.47 20.49
N ASN A 93 -1.43 -14.47 19.17
CA ASN A 93 -2.64 -14.84 18.44
C ASN A 93 -2.76 -16.38 18.34
N PRO A 94 -3.80 -17.00 18.92
CA PRO A 94 -3.92 -18.45 18.98
C PRO A 94 -4.21 -19.11 17.63
N PHE A 95 -4.69 -18.35 16.63
CA PHE A 95 -4.96 -18.84 15.28
C PHE A 95 -3.75 -18.75 14.35
N LEU A 96 -2.71 -17.99 14.74
CA LEU A 96 -1.53 -17.71 13.92
C LEU A 96 -0.23 -18.31 14.48
N SER A 97 -0.32 -19.02 15.62
CA SER A 97 0.81 -19.75 16.18
C SER A 97 0.39 -21.18 16.55
N ALA A 98 0.84 -22.15 15.76
CA ALA A 98 0.57 -23.59 15.91
C ALA A 98 0.82 -24.15 17.32
N THR A 99 1.69 -23.51 18.12
CA THR A 99 1.89 -23.90 19.52
C THR A 99 0.67 -23.66 20.41
N ALA A 100 -0.28 -22.82 19.98
CA ALA A 100 -1.50 -22.51 20.71
C ALA A 100 -2.69 -23.43 20.37
N SER A 101 -2.72 -24.01 19.16
CA SER A 101 -3.76 -24.96 18.74
C SER A 101 -3.32 -25.76 17.50
N PRO A 102 -3.63 -27.07 17.40
CA PRO A 102 -3.38 -27.87 16.19
C PRO A 102 -4.08 -27.33 14.92
N ALA A 103 -5.10 -26.48 15.08
CA ALA A 103 -5.83 -25.86 13.97
C ALA A 103 -5.21 -24.53 13.52
N ALA A 104 -4.19 -24.02 14.20
CA ALA A 104 -3.59 -22.72 13.91
C ALA A 104 -2.64 -22.77 12.72
N PHE A 105 -2.56 -21.65 12.00
CA PHE A 105 -1.72 -21.51 10.82
C PHE A 105 -0.25 -21.29 11.20
N GLU A 106 0.65 -21.87 10.42
CA GLU A 106 2.08 -21.57 10.51
C GLU A 106 2.41 -20.39 9.62
N ILE A 107 2.45 -19.19 10.19
CA ILE A 107 2.67 -17.95 9.42
C ILE A 107 4.15 -17.78 9.08
N VAL A 108 4.45 -17.39 7.83
CA VAL A 108 5.80 -17.08 7.34
C VAL A 108 5.95 -15.62 6.89
N GLN A 109 4.85 -14.93 6.64
CA GLN A 109 4.84 -13.49 6.32
C GLN A 109 3.48 -12.87 6.65
N LEU A 110 3.47 -11.59 7.01
CA LEU A 110 2.30 -10.79 7.34
C LEU A 110 2.32 -9.46 6.57
N ALA A 111 1.14 -8.89 6.37
CA ALA A 111 0.93 -7.51 5.94
C ALA A 111 -0.29 -6.94 6.69
N CYS A 112 -0.12 -5.78 7.33
CA CYS A 112 -1.21 -5.00 7.92
C CYS A 112 -1.74 -4.02 6.90
N GLY A 113 -3.04 -4.06 6.66
CA GLY A 113 -3.78 -3.00 5.97
C GLY A 113 -4.29 -1.96 6.97
N GLY A 114 -5.23 -1.11 6.51
CA GLY A 114 -5.88 -0.12 7.36
C GLY A 114 -6.73 -0.78 8.46
N MET A 115 -7.69 -1.61 8.05
CA MET A 115 -8.63 -2.31 8.94
C MET A 115 -8.69 -3.82 8.70
N HIS A 116 -7.68 -4.40 8.06
CA HIS A 116 -7.58 -5.83 7.83
C HIS A 116 -6.13 -6.28 7.79
N SER A 117 -5.92 -7.59 7.77
CA SER A 117 -4.59 -8.18 7.65
C SER A 117 -4.58 -9.38 6.71
N VAL A 118 -3.43 -9.59 6.09
CA VAL A 118 -3.16 -10.70 5.18
C VAL A 118 -1.90 -11.43 5.63
N ALA A 119 -1.94 -12.74 5.69
CA ALA A 119 -0.82 -13.59 6.05
C ALA A 119 -0.57 -14.67 4.99
N LEU A 120 0.71 -15.01 4.81
CA LEU A 120 1.15 -16.17 4.05
C LEU A 120 1.57 -17.27 5.02
N THR A 121 1.08 -18.48 4.78
CA THR A 121 1.39 -19.66 5.59
C THR A 121 2.51 -20.50 4.99
N ARG A 122 3.16 -21.33 5.82
CA ARG A 122 4.23 -22.24 5.42
C ARG A 122 3.79 -23.27 4.38
N ASP A 123 2.54 -23.73 4.47
CA ASP A 123 1.88 -24.61 3.49
C ASP A 123 1.29 -23.83 2.30
N ASN A 124 1.68 -22.57 2.14
CA ASN A 124 1.41 -21.71 0.99
C ASN A 124 -0.05 -21.34 0.75
N ARG A 125 -0.80 -21.14 1.85
CA ARG A 125 -2.15 -20.57 1.84
C ARG A 125 -2.10 -19.07 2.18
N ILE A 126 -3.07 -18.33 1.67
CA ILE A 126 -3.30 -16.93 2.02
C ILE A 126 -4.42 -16.90 3.06
N VAL A 127 -4.14 -16.30 4.23
CA VAL A 127 -5.06 -16.17 5.36
C VAL A 127 -5.39 -14.71 5.57
N THR A 128 -6.68 -14.40 5.76
CA THR A 128 -7.18 -13.01 5.88
C THR A 128 -8.16 -12.86 7.05
N TRP A 129 -8.18 -11.68 7.68
CA TRP A 129 -9.14 -11.28 8.73
C TRP A 129 -9.22 -9.75 8.84
N GLY A 130 -10.24 -9.25 9.55
CA GLY A 130 -10.62 -7.84 9.67
C GLY A 130 -11.80 -7.48 8.75
N VAL A 131 -11.92 -6.20 8.37
CA VAL A 131 -13.08 -5.68 7.64
C VAL A 131 -13.18 -6.24 6.21
N ASN A 132 -14.38 -6.68 5.81
CA ASN A 132 -14.64 -7.18 4.45
C ASN A 132 -15.65 -6.38 3.61
N ASP A 133 -16.09 -5.19 4.05
CA ASP A 133 -17.06 -4.35 3.31
C ASP A 133 -16.63 -4.01 1.86
N GLY A 134 -15.32 -3.88 1.65
CA GLY A 134 -14.69 -3.62 0.36
C GLY A 134 -14.29 -4.90 -0.41
N GLY A 135 -14.53 -6.08 0.15
CA GLY A 135 -14.04 -7.37 -0.36
C GLY A 135 -12.55 -7.62 -0.07
N ALA A 136 -11.95 -6.90 0.88
CA ALA A 136 -10.52 -6.92 1.18
C ALA A 136 -9.99 -8.28 1.69
N LEU A 137 -10.87 -9.16 2.18
CA LEU A 137 -10.50 -10.49 2.65
C LEU A 137 -10.46 -11.55 1.54
N GLY A 138 -11.06 -11.28 0.38
CA GLY A 138 -10.98 -12.17 -0.80
C GLY A 138 -11.73 -13.48 -0.65
N ARG A 139 -12.70 -13.53 0.27
CA ARG A 139 -13.50 -14.70 0.62
C ARG A 139 -14.86 -14.27 1.16
N ASP A 140 -15.81 -15.20 1.17
CA ASP A 140 -17.14 -15.00 1.74
C ASP A 140 -17.06 -14.83 3.27
N THR A 141 -17.81 -13.85 3.77
CA THR A 141 -17.95 -13.54 5.19
C THR A 141 -19.38 -13.27 5.61
N ASP A 142 -20.36 -13.63 4.77
CA ASP A 142 -21.77 -13.44 5.09
C ASP A 142 -22.12 -14.14 6.41
N TRP A 143 -22.79 -13.41 7.29
CA TRP A 143 -23.15 -13.88 8.63
C TRP A 143 -24.54 -13.37 9.01
N GLU A 144 -25.38 -14.26 9.55
CA GLU A 144 -26.76 -13.93 9.95
C GLU A 144 -26.85 -13.21 11.31
N GLY A 145 -25.72 -12.99 12.00
CA GLY A 145 -25.68 -12.21 13.22
C GLY A 145 -25.81 -10.72 12.90
N GLY A 146 -27.00 -10.17 13.09
CA GLY A 146 -27.34 -8.81 12.70
C GLY A 146 -26.42 -7.70 13.26
N MET A 147 -26.47 -6.53 12.62
CA MET A 147 -25.77 -5.33 13.07
C MET A 147 -26.08 -5.04 14.55
N THR A 148 -25.05 -4.84 15.36
CA THR A 148 -25.28 -4.35 16.72
C THR A 148 -25.66 -2.87 16.62
N GLU A 149 -26.90 -2.54 16.97
CA GLU A 149 -27.32 -1.14 17.07
C GLU A 149 -26.56 -0.46 18.21
N ILE A 150 -25.76 0.55 17.87
CA ILE A 150 -25.29 1.54 18.84
C ILE A 150 -26.54 2.31 19.28
N LYS A 151 -26.92 2.21 20.55
CA LYS A 151 -28.02 3.03 21.09
C LYS A 151 -27.59 4.50 21.02
N GLU A 152 -28.15 5.27 20.10
CA GLU A 152 -28.09 6.74 20.14
C GLU A 152 -28.84 7.22 21.38
N GLY A 153 -28.10 7.68 22.39
CA GLY A 153 -28.71 8.29 23.57
C GLY A 153 -27.81 8.28 24.81
N ASP A 154 -26.69 9.01 24.77
CA ASP A 154 -26.18 9.62 26.00
C ASP A 154 -25.50 10.96 25.71
N SER A 155 -26.32 11.95 25.39
CA SER A 155 -25.97 13.37 25.49
C SER A 155 -26.68 13.96 26.70
N GLY A 156 -26.15 13.73 27.89
CA GLY A 156 -26.60 14.36 29.13
C GLY A 156 -25.58 14.13 30.23
N SER A 157 -25.06 15.20 30.82
CA SER A 157 -24.26 15.09 32.02
C SER A 157 -25.06 14.39 33.11
N ASP A 158 -24.47 13.43 33.82
CA ASP A 158 -24.18 13.57 35.25
C ASP A 158 -23.52 12.30 35.80
N SER A 159 -22.72 12.53 36.82
CA SER A 159 -21.87 11.63 37.59
C SER A 159 -22.55 10.42 38.23
N ASP A 160 -21.74 9.37 38.40
CA ASP A 160 -21.81 8.28 39.38
C ASP A 160 -22.97 7.27 39.28
N SER A 161 -22.63 6.03 38.90
CA SER A 161 -23.02 4.82 39.65
C SER A 161 -22.61 3.56 38.91
N SER A 162 -21.80 2.75 39.56
CA SER A 162 -21.63 1.33 39.29
C SER A 162 -22.98 0.60 39.19
N SER A 163 -23.26 -0.04 38.06
CA SER A 163 -24.14 -1.22 38.04
C SER A 163 -23.92 -2.01 36.76
N ASP A 164 -23.65 -3.30 36.97
CA ASP A 164 -23.75 -4.37 36.00
C ASP A 164 -24.97 -4.18 35.09
N SER A 165 -24.72 -3.97 33.80
CA SER A 165 -25.69 -4.22 32.75
C SER A 165 -25.06 -5.24 31.82
N SER A 166 -25.58 -6.46 31.89
CA SER A 166 -25.35 -7.54 30.93
C SER A 166 -26.00 -7.19 29.57
N SER A 167 -25.59 -6.09 28.96
CA SER A 167 -25.76 -5.89 27.52
C SER A 167 -24.88 -6.93 26.85
N ALA A 168 -25.49 -7.87 26.13
CA ALA A 168 -24.77 -8.81 25.29
C ALA A 168 -23.66 -8.06 24.55
N LYS A 169 -22.39 -8.36 24.87
CA LYS A 169 -21.27 -7.82 24.11
C LYS A 169 -21.56 -8.14 22.65
N ALA A 170 -21.58 -7.12 21.81
CA ALA A 170 -21.66 -7.28 20.38
C ALA A 170 -20.57 -8.27 19.96
N SER A 171 -20.97 -9.51 19.64
CA SER A 171 -20.05 -10.50 19.10
C SER A 171 -19.68 -10.02 17.70
N LEU A 172 -18.39 -9.84 17.42
CA LEU A 172 -17.95 -9.52 16.07
C LEU A 172 -18.38 -10.64 15.11
N ASN A 173 -18.41 -10.35 13.81
CA ASN A 173 -18.59 -11.38 12.80
C ASN A 173 -17.46 -12.43 12.92
N PRO A 174 -17.75 -13.71 13.23
CA PRO A 174 -16.72 -14.73 13.38
C PRO A 174 -16.00 -15.02 12.05
N HIS A 175 -16.66 -14.80 10.91
CA HIS A 175 -16.03 -14.95 9.60
C HIS A 175 -15.02 -13.84 9.29
N GLU A 176 -15.11 -12.68 9.93
CA GLU A 176 -14.16 -11.57 9.75
C GLU A 176 -13.10 -11.55 10.84
N SER A 177 -13.48 -11.80 12.09
CA SER A 177 -12.62 -11.71 13.28
C SER A 177 -11.73 -12.93 13.53
N ILE A 178 -11.96 -14.06 12.84
CA ILE A 178 -11.11 -15.26 12.92
C ILE A 178 -10.28 -15.39 11.63
N PRO A 179 -8.93 -15.41 11.72
CA PRO A 179 -8.06 -15.70 10.59
C PRO A 179 -8.49 -16.95 9.84
N THR A 180 -8.82 -16.79 8.56
CA THR A 180 -9.33 -17.87 7.71
C THR A 180 -8.65 -17.85 6.36
N ALA A 181 -8.30 -19.04 5.84
CA ALA A 181 -7.69 -19.18 4.54
C ALA A 181 -8.69 -18.89 3.40
N ILE A 182 -8.24 -18.18 2.37
CA ILE A 182 -8.97 -18.08 1.10
C ILE A 182 -9.05 -19.48 0.47
N ASP A 183 -10.18 -19.82 -0.14
CA ASP A 183 -10.35 -21.10 -0.83
C ASP A 183 -9.28 -21.26 -1.93
N PRO A 184 -8.44 -22.33 -1.90
CA PRO A 184 -7.39 -22.54 -2.89
C PRO A 184 -7.87 -22.58 -4.34
N SER A 185 -9.14 -22.94 -4.59
CA SER A 185 -9.74 -22.94 -5.92
C SER A 185 -9.94 -21.53 -6.51
N SER A 186 -9.83 -20.48 -5.69
CA SER A 186 -9.79 -19.08 -6.14
C SER A 186 -8.53 -18.76 -6.96
N PHE A 187 -7.53 -19.63 -6.90
CA PHE A 187 -6.27 -19.49 -7.63
C PHE A 187 -6.06 -20.68 -8.57
N PRO A 188 -5.29 -20.51 -9.67
CA PRO A 188 -4.89 -21.65 -10.50
C PRO A 188 -4.12 -22.70 -9.68
N ALA A 189 -4.40 -23.97 -9.94
CA ALA A 189 -3.72 -25.07 -9.26
C ALA A 189 -2.19 -24.99 -9.43
N GLY A 190 -1.45 -25.21 -8.34
CA GLY A 190 0.01 -25.15 -8.32
C GLY A 190 0.59 -23.73 -8.25
N THR A 191 -0.24 -22.71 -8.01
CA THR A 191 0.25 -21.35 -7.70
C THR A 191 1.06 -21.38 -6.41
N VAL A 192 2.29 -20.83 -6.46
CA VAL A 192 3.14 -20.67 -5.29
C VAL A 192 3.28 -19.21 -4.93
N PHE A 193 2.85 -18.81 -3.73
CA PHE A 193 2.96 -17.43 -3.24
C PHE A 193 4.27 -17.18 -2.49
N VAL A 194 4.79 -15.96 -2.62
CA VAL A 194 6.07 -15.53 -2.04
C VAL A 194 5.98 -14.21 -1.28
N GLN A 195 4.95 -13.39 -1.56
CA GLN A 195 4.75 -12.12 -0.89
C GLN A 195 3.26 -11.80 -0.77
N VAL A 196 2.86 -11.13 0.32
CA VAL A 196 1.54 -10.51 0.50
C VAL A 196 1.69 -9.02 0.82
N ALA A 197 0.69 -8.22 0.44
CA ALA A 197 0.59 -6.80 0.77
C ALA A 197 -0.88 -6.42 1.00
N ALA A 198 -1.15 -5.44 1.86
CA ALA A 198 -2.48 -4.99 2.23
C ALA A 198 -2.52 -3.46 2.24
N GLY A 199 -3.57 -2.88 1.65
CA GLY A 199 -3.89 -1.45 1.72
C GLY A 199 -5.03 -1.18 2.68
N ASP A 200 -5.81 -0.13 2.47
CA ASP A 200 -6.94 0.23 3.34
C ASP A 200 -8.15 -0.70 3.12
N SER A 201 -8.46 -1.01 1.86
CA SER A 201 -9.55 -1.91 1.48
C SER A 201 -9.19 -2.83 0.32
N CYS A 202 -7.90 -3.01 0.06
CA CYS A 202 -7.37 -3.87 -0.99
C CYS A 202 -6.26 -4.79 -0.46
N SER A 203 -6.05 -5.90 -1.16
CA SER A 203 -5.08 -6.92 -0.81
C SER A 203 -4.42 -7.47 -2.07
N PHE A 204 -3.16 -7.87 -1.95
CA PHE A 204 -2.36 -8.39 -3.05
C PHE A 204 -1.50 -9.57 -2.63
N ALA A 205 -1.27 -10.48 -3.57
CA ALA A 205 -0.35 -11.60 -3.42
C ALA A 205 0.55 -11.75 -4.66
N LEU A 206 1.84 -11.97 -4.44
CA LEU A 206 2.86 -12.18 -5.44
C LEU A 206 3.20 -13.68 -5.53
N THR A 207 3.34 -14.19 -6.75
CA THR A 207 3.76 -15.57 -7.01
C THR A 207 5.28 -15.68 -7.21
N ASP A 208 5.79 -16.90 -7.06
CA ASP A 208 7.18 -17.25 -7.31
C ASP A 208 7.61 -16.97 -8.76
N THR A 209 6.67 -17.10 -9.69
CA THR A 209 6.79 -16.80 -11.13
C THR A 209 6.62 -15.32 -11.48
N GLY A 210 6.38 -14.46 -10.49
CA GLY A 210 6.27 -13.01 -10.67
C GLY A 210 4.95 -12.52 -11.25
N LEU A 211 3.86 -13.27 -11.03
CA LEU A 211 2.48 -12.83 -11.27
C LEU A 211 1.90 -12.20 -10.00
N VAL A 212 1.01 -11.23 -10.17
CA VAL A 212 0.33 -10.55 -9.06
C VAL A 212 -1.16 -10.86 -9.11
N TYR A 213 -1.71 -11.26 -7.97
CA TYR A 213 -3.14 -11.37 -7.72
C TYR A 213 -3.57 -10.26 -6.77
N GLY A 214 -4.79 -9.74 -6.93
CA GLY A 214 -5.35 -8.77 -6.02
C GLY A 214 -6.87 -8.87 -5.91
N TRP A 215 -7.40 -8.30 -4.84
CA TRP A 215 -8.82 -8.24 -4.51
C TRP A 215 -9.10 -7.05 -3.58
N GLY A 216 -10.38 -6.80 -3.30
CA GLY A 216 -10.86 -5.64 -2.58
C GLY A 216 -11.23 -4.48 -3.51
N MET A 217 -11.00 -3.26 -3.05
CA MET A 217 -11.25 -2.03 -3.81
C MET A 217 -10.31 -0.90 -3.41
N PHE A 218 -10.24 0.11 -4.27
CA PHE A 218 -9.69 1.43 -4.00
C PHE A 218 -10.81 2.44 -3.86
N ARG A 219 -10.60 3.44 -3.01
CA ARG A 219 -11.53 4.54 -2.78
C ARG A 219 -10.88 5.88 -3.08
N THR A 220 -11.57 6.68 -3.87
CA THR A 220 -11.23 8.08 -4.14
C THR A 220 -11.72 9.00 -3.02
N PRO A 221 -11.18 10.23 -2.88
CA PRO A 221 -11.65 11.19 -1.89
C PRO A 221 -13.14 11.58 -2.01
N ASP A 222 -13.72 11.51 -3.22
CA ASP A 222 -15.15 11.73 -3.47
C ASP A 222 -16.03 10.50 -3.15
N GLY A 223 -15.42 9.45 -2.58
CA GLY A 223 -16.12 8.24 -2.13
C GLY A 223 -16.39 7.23 -3.25
N LYS A 224 -15.92 7.48 -4.47
CA LYS A 224 -16.07 6.52 -5.56
C LYS A 224 -15.13 5.33 -5.36
N GLU A 225 -15.72 4.14 -5.40
CA GLU A 225 -15.06 2.85 -5.26
C GLU A 225 -14.74 2.25 -6.63
N PHE A 226 -13.57 1.62 -6.74
CA PHE A 226 -13.18 0.89 -7.96
C PHE A 226 -12.06 -0.12 -7.70
N PHE A 227 -11.96 -1.15 -8.53
CA PHE A 227 -10.81 -2.05 -8.58
C PHE A 227 -10.27 -2.17 -10.01
N LEU A 228 -10.55 -3.26 -10.71
CA LEU A 228 -10.20 -3.47 -12.12
C LEU A 228 -11.45 -3.29 -13.02
N PRO A 229 -11.29 -2.93 -14.30
CA PRO A 229 -12.41 -2.91 -15.22
C PRO A 229 -12.95 -4.33 -15.44
N ASN A 230 -14.27 -4.43 -15.60
CA ASN A 230 -14.91 -5.65 -16.02
C ASN A 230 -14.35 -6.06 -17.40
N PRO A 231 -13.86 -7.31 -17.55
CA PRO A 231 -13.20 -7.73 -18.79
C PRO A 231 -14.15 -7.79 -20.00
N THR A 232 -15.46 -7.89 -19.77
CA THR A 232 -16.49 -8.00 -20.81
C THR A 232 -17.07 -6.63 -21.17
N THR A 233 -17.45 -5.82 -20.18
CA THR A 233 -18.10 -4.53 -20.42
C THR A 233 -17.10 -3.37 -20.52
N GLY A 234 -15.89 -3.52 -19.95
CA GLY A 234 -14.88 -2.47 -19.87
C GLY A 234 -15.22 -1.37 -18.84
N GLU A 235 -16.35 -1.48 -18.15
CA GLU A 235 -16.76 -0.57 -17.07
C GLU A 235 -15.89 -0.83 -15.82
N LEU A 236 -15.61 0.21 -15.03
CA LEU A 236 -14.87 0.02 -13.78
C LEU A 236 -15.71 -0.85 -12.84
N GLY A 237 -15.16 -1.97 -12.39
CA GLY A 237 -15.76 -2.73 -11.29
C GLY A 237 -15.58 -1.99 -9.98
N GLU A 238 -16.62 -1.92 -9.16
CA GLU A 238 -16.60 -1.21 -7.87
C GLU A 238 -15.78 -1.98 -6.83
N LYS A 239 -16.02 -3.29 -6.72
CA LYS A 239 -15.39 -4.17 -5.73
C LYS A 239 -15.00 -5.51 -6.36
N GLN A 240 -13.90 -6.09 -5.88
CA GLN A 240 -13.42 -7.40 -6.30
C GLN A 240 -13.36 -8.33 -5.09
N HIS A 241 -14.45 -9.06 -4.82
CA HIS A 241 -14.58 -9.92 -3.63
C HIS A 241 -13.76 -11.22 -3.69
N VAL A 242 -13.27 -11.60 -4.88
CA VAL A 242 -12.51 -12.83 -5.10
C VAL A 242 -11.17 -12.48 -5.76
N PRO A 243 -10.06 -13.14 -5.40
CA PRO A 243 -8.77 -12.90 -6.05
C PRO A 243 -8.82 -12.94 -7.58
N VAL A 244 -8.26 -11.92 -8.22
CA VAL A 244 -8.10 -11.85 -9.68
C VAL A 244 -6.67 -11.53 -10.03
N ARG A 245 -6.18 -12.10 -11.13
CA ARG A 245 -4.85 -11.78 -11.66
C ARG A 245 -4.84 -10.34 -12.16
N ILE A 246 -3.88 -9.55 -11.67
CA ILE A 246 -3.66 -8.18 -12.15
C ILE A 246 -3.06 -8.23 -13.57
N PRO A 247 -3.72 -7.66 -14.58
CA PRO A 247 -3.25 -7.73 -15.96
C PRO A 247 -1.99 -6.88 -16.18
N GLY A 248 -1.15 -7.30 -17.14
CA GLY A 248 0.05 -6.56 -17.54
C GLY A 248 1.28 -6.73 -16.66
N LEU A 249 1.12 -7.19 -15.41
CA LEU A 249 2.23 -7.45 -14.50
C LEU A 249 2.83 -8.85 -14.74
N GLN A 250 4.14 -8.88 -15.00
CA GLN A 250 4.93 -10.09 -15.20
C GLN A 250 6.36 -9.85 -14.70
N GLY A 251 7.01 -10.88 -14.18
CA GLY A 251 8.39 -10.76 -13.69
C GLY A 251 8.53 -9.90 -12.43
N ILE A 252 7.46 -9.79 -11.64
CA ILE A 252 7.45 -8.99 -10.42
C ILE A 252 8.25 -9.69 -9.32
N THR A 253 9.08 -8.92 -8.64
CA THR A 253 9.93 -9.38 -7.52
C THR A 253 9.55 -8.77 -6.18
N GLN A 254 8.79 -7.67 -6.18
CA GLN A 254 8.26 -7.08 -4.97
C GLN A 254 6.92 -6.37 -5.24
N ILE A 255 5.99 -6.46 -4.28
CA ILE A 255 4.77 -5.65 -4.21
C ILE A 255 4.75 -4.82 -2.93
N ALA A 256 4.10 -3.66 -2.98
CA ALA A 256 3.79 -2.82 -1.82
C ALA A 256 2.43 -2.14 -2.01
N ALA A 257 1.70 -1.89 -0.93
CA ALA A 257 0.39 -1.26 -0.96
C ALA A 257 0.37 -0.07 0.01
N GLY A 258 -0.07 1.09 -0.47
CA GLY A 258 -0.52 2.18 0.40
C GLY A 258 -2.02 2.05 0.68
N ALA A 259 -2.65 3.11 1.16
CA ALA A 259 -4.08 3.07 1.53
C ALA A 259 -4.95 2.71 0.32
N ASN A 260 -4.79 3.48 -0.76
CA ASN A 260 -5.60 3.34 -1.97
C ASN A 260 -4.76 3.27 -3.25
N HIS A 261 -3.54 2.75 -3.18
CA HIS A 261 -2.67 2.55 -4.34
C HIS A 261 -1.71 1.38 -4.10
N ALA A 262 -1.14 0.84 -5.18
CA ALA A 262 -0.18 -0.24 -5.11
C ALA A 262 0.99 0.00 -6.06
N LEU A 263 2.15 -0.53 -5.65
CA LEU A 263 3.39 -0.54 -6.39
C LEU A 263 3.84 -1.97 -6.66
N ALA A 264 4.46 -2.18 -7.81
CA ALA A 264 5.15 -3.44 -8.13
C ALA A 264 6.52 -3.14 -8.73
N LEU A 265 7.54 -3.80 -8.18
CA LEU A 265 8.90 -3.80 -8.71
C LEU A 265 9.08 -5.02 -9.59
N GLN A 266 9.40 -4.80 -10.85
CA GLN A 266 9.78 -5.82 -11.80
C GLN A 266 11.29 -5.99 -11.80
N GLY A 267 11.74 -7.20 -11.50
CA GLY A 267 13.15 -7.58 -11.58
C GLY A 267 13.61 -7.72 -13.03
N ARG A 268 14.91 -7.98 -13.20
CA ARG A 268 15.55 -8.17 -14.50
C ARG A 268 15.03 -9.44 -15.18
N ALA A 269 14.00 -9.31 -16.01
CA ALA A 269 13.57 -10.37 -16.90
C ALA A 269 14.44 -10.37 -18.17
N ASP A 270 14.93 -11.53 -18.59
CA ASP A 270 15.46 -11.77 -19.95
C ASP A 270 14.34 -11.71 -21.04
N GLY A 271 13.35 -10.82 -20.88
CA GLY A 271 12.23 -10.58 -21.79
C GLY A 271 12.53 -9.49 -22.84
N PRO A 272 11.77 -9.41 -23.95
CA PRO A 272 12.16 -8.68 -25.14
C PRO A 272 12.38 -7.19 -24.85
N ARG A 273 13.63 -6.76 -25.06
CA ARG A 273 14.12 -5.38 -25.03
C ARG A 273 13.18 -4.43 -25.77
N HIS A 274 12.29 -3.78 -25.02
CA HIS A 274 11.52 -2.65 -25.50
C HIS A 274 11.62 -1.47 -24.55
N THR A 275 12.83 -0.93 -24.38
CA THR A 275 13.05 0.51 -24.20
C THR A 275 14.52 0.87 -24.45
N ARG A 276 14.72 2.09 -24.93
CA ARG A 276 16.01 2.73 -25.16
C ARG A 276 16.47 3.29 -23.81
N ALA A 277 17.53 2.70 -23.23
CA ALA A 277 18.32 3.12 -22.05
C ALA A 277 18.25 2.21 -20.79
N GLY A 278 19.26 1.36 -20.64
CA GLY A 278 20.12 1.29 -19.44
C GLY A 278 19.63 0.65 -18.13
N THR A 279 18.36 0.73 -17.73
CA THR A 279 17.88 0.17 -16.45
C THR A 279 17.38 -1.27 -16.60
N SER A 280 17.67 -2.13 -15.64
CA SER A 280 17.27 -3.54 -15.63
C SER A 280 16.01 -3.82 -14.80
N THR A 281 15.59 -2.87 -13.97
CA THR A 281 14.35 -2.92 -13.18
C THR A 281 13.28 -1.94 -13.68
N HIS A 282 12.01 -2.29 -13.52
CA HIS A 282 10.87 -1.41 -13.84
C HIS A 282 9.94 -1.25 -12.64
N LEU A 283 9.49 -0.03 -12.39
CA LEU A 283 8.52 0.29 -11.35
C LEU A 283 7.13 0.49 -11.96
N TRP A 284 6.13 -0.16 -11.39
CA TRP A 284 4.73 -0.09 -11.82
C TRP A 284 3.85 0.45 -10.69
N ALA A 285 2.84 1.25 -11.03
CA ALA A 285 1.88 1.79 -10.07
C ALA A 285 0.44 1.85 -10.61
N TRP A 286 -0.53 1.52 -9.75
CA TRP A 286 -1.97 1.61 -10.02
C TRP A 286 -2.79 1.91 -8.74
N GLY A 287 -4.06 2.28 -8.93
CA GLY A 287 -4.99 2.68 -7.87
C GLY A 287 -5.36 4.16 -7.96
N CYS A 288 -5.63 4.81 -6.82
CA CYS A 288 -5.92 6.24 -6.74
C CYS A 288 -4.68 7.09 -7.03
N ASN A 289 -4.89 8.31 -7.52
CA ASN A 289 -3.80 9.25 -7.83
C ASN A 289 -4.12 10.70 -7.44
N ASP A 290 -5.11 10.92 -6.58
CA ASP A 290 -5.55 12.26 -6.18
C ASP A 290 -4.44 13.08 -5.49
N GLN A 291 -3.48 12.40 -4.86
CA GLN A 291 -2.31 12.99 -4.23
C GLN A 291 -1.01 12.75 -5.01
N HIS A 292 -1.11 12.34 -6.29
CA HIS A 292 0.02 11.94 -7.13
C HIS A 292 0.81 10.71 -6.64
N GLN A 293 0.21 9.85 -5.81
CA GLN A 293 0.86 8.66 -5.25
C GLN A 293 1.28 7.61 -6.31
N LEU A 294 0.79 7.70 -7.55
CA LEU A 294 1.28 6.84 -8.64
C LEU A 294 2.58 7.35 -9.29
N GLY A 295 3.04 8.57 -8.97
CA GLY A 295 4.32 9.11 -9.44
C GLY A 295 4.42 9.30 -10.96
N ARG A 296 3.28 9.28 -11.65
CA ARG A 296 3.21 9.35 -13.11
C ARG A 296 2.11 10.29 -13.55
N ARG A 297 2.32 10.94 -14.69
CA ARG A 297 1.29 11.78 -15.30
C ARG A 297 0.20 10.90 -15.89
N LEU A 298 -1.04 11.09 -15.44
CA LEU A 298 -2.21 10.48 -16.05
C LEU A 298 -2.56 11.24 -17.35
N VAL A 299 -2.15 10.69 -18.49
CA VAL A 299 -2.47 11.25 -19.80
C VAL A 299 -3.79 10.66 -20.29
N ARG A 300 -4.76 11.53 -20.62
CA ARG A 300 -5.99 11.13 -21.31
C ARG A 300 -5.65 10.42 -22.63
N ARG A 301 -5.81 9.10 -22.69
CA ARG A 301 -5.90 8.42 -23.99
C ARG A 301 -7.24 8.78 -24.62
N ARG A 302 -7.28 8.96 -25.94
CA ARG A 302 -8.53 9.17 -26.68
C ARG A 302 -9.34 7.86 -26.69
N CYS A 303 -10.01 7.54 -25.59
CA CYS A 303 -11.10 6.56 -25.59
C CYS A 303 -12.41 7.30 -25.93
N PRO A 304 -13.12 6.95 -27.02
CA PRO A 304 -14.29 7.72 -27.47
C PRO A 304 -15.58 7.57 -26.65
N LEU A 305 -15.60 6.82 -25.54
CA LEU A 305 -16.86 6.30 -24.98
C LEU A 305 -17.14 6.51 -23.48
N HIS A 306 -16.36 7.28 -22.74
CA HIS A 306 -16.76 7.64 -21.37
C HIS A 306 -16.29 9.05 -21.00
N ARG A 307 -17.23 9.99 -20.95
CA ARG A 307 -16.93 11.43 -20.92
C ARG A 307 -16.59 11.94 -19.51
N ASP A 308 -16.89 11.19 -18.46
CA ASP A 308 -16.90 11.76 -17.10
C ASP A 308 -15.78 11.24 -16.19
N ASN A 309 -15.02 10.19 -16.54
CA ASN A 309 -14.02 9.61 -15.62
C ASN A 309 -12.74 9.04 -16.27
N VAL A 310 -12.22 9.70 -17.30
CA VAL A 310 -11.02 9.29 -18.06
C VAL A 310 -9.75 9.16 -17.19
N VAL A 311 -9.65 9.93 -16.10
CA VAL A 311 -8.48 9.92 -15.21
C VAL A 311 -8.44 8.63 -14.38
N LEU A 312 -9.58 8.21 -13.83
CA LEU A 312 -9.68 6.96 -13.06
C LEU A 312 -9.35 5.75 -13.91
N GLN A 313 -9.83 5.70 -15.16
CA GLN A 313 -9.53 4.59 -16.05
C GLN A 313 -8.03 4.45 -16.37
N ALA A 314 -7.27 5.55 -16.40
CA ALA A 314 -5.81 5.53 -16.58
C ALA A 314 -5.03 5.17 -15.29
N ALA A 315 -5.69 5.24 -14.13
CA ALA A 315 -5.12 4.98 -12.82
C ALA A 315 -5.31 3.51 -12.40
N VAL A 316 -6.36 2.86 -12.89
CA VAL A 316 -6.73 1.46 -12.59
C VAL A 316 -5.72 0.44 -13.11
N GLU A 317 -5.22 0.62 -14.33
CA GLU A 317 -4.27 -0.33 -14.92
C GLU A 317 -2.83 -0.03 -14.44
N PRO A 318 -2.05 -1.06 -14.09
CA PRO A 318 -0.62 -0.90 -13.81
C PRO A 318 0.10 -0.27 -14.98
N ALA A 319 0.81 0.83 -14.70
CA ALA A 319 1.64 1.49 -15.68
C ALA A 319 2.99 1.89 -15.08
N LEU A 320 3.96 2.05 -15.97
CA LEU A 320 5.34 2.38 -15.61
C LEU A 320 5.43 3.76 -14.92
N VAL A 321 6.28 3.81 -13.90
CA VAL A 321 6.70 5.01 -13.20
C VAL A 321 8.12 5.35 -13.64
N GLU A 322 8.32 6.56 -14.17
CA GLU A 322 9.63 7.01 -14.66
C GLU A 322 10.37 7.79 -13.57
N ILE A 323 11.51 7.25 -13.12
CA ILE A 323 12.43 7.98 -12.22
C ILE A 323 13.42 8.77 -13.09
N ARG A 324 13.11 10.05 -13.32
CA ARG A 324 13.89 10.94 -14.19
C ARG A 324 15.28 11.24 -13.60
N GLY A 325 16.25 11.48 -14.49
CA GLY A 325 17.60 11.90 -14.10
C GLY A 325 18.51 10.77 -13.58
N THR A 326 18.05 9.53 -13.58
CA THR A 326 18.87 8.37 -13.27
C THR A 326 19.44 7.80 -14.57
N THR A 327 20.75 7.93 -14.75
CA THR A 327 21.46 7.08 -15.70
C THR A 327 21.50 5.68 -15.10
N ALA A 328 20.68 4.75 -15.60
CA ALA A 328 20.86 3.31 -15.38
C ALA A 328 20.97 2.83 -13.91
N GLU A 329 20.22 3.40 -12.96
CA GLU A 329 20.16 2.83 -11.61
C GLU A 329 18.98 1.88 -11.45
N ASP A 330 19.28 0.69 -10.94
CA ASP A 330 18.28 -0.31 -10.59
C ASP A 330 17.64 0.00 -9.23
N VAL A 331 16.31 -0.13 -9.15
CA VAL A 331 15.56 -0.03 -7.91
C VAL A 331 15.68 -1.34 -7.15
N ALA A 332 16.13 -1.28 -5.90
CA ALA A 332 16.33 -2.43 -5.03
C ALA A 332 15.12 -2.74 -4.16
N LEU A 333 14.39 -1.70 -3.72
CA LEU A 333 13.17 -1.86 -2.94
C LEU A 333 12.16 -0.74 -3.20
N VAL A 334 10.88 -1.06 -3.00
CA VAL A 334 9.78 -0.09 -2.95
C VAL A 334 9.11 -0.11 -1.58
N ALA A 335 8.59 1.04 -1.18
CA ALA A 335 7.82 1.20 0.05
C ALA A 335 6.72 2.25 -0.17
N THR A 336 5.72 2.23 0.71
CA THR A 336 4.54 3.09 0.64
C THR A 336 4.23 3.65 2.02
N GLY A 337 3.68 4.86 2.05
CA GLY A 337 2.77 5.27 3.10
C GLY A 337 1.33 5.23 2.61
N GLU A 338 0.41 5.88 3.31
CA GLU A 338 -1.00 5.85 2.90
C GLU A 338 -1.21 6.52 1.53
N TYR A 339 -0.63 7.71 1.37
CA TYR A 339 -0.83 8.59 0.21
C TYR A 339 0.48 9.05 -0.45
N HIS A 340 1.60 8.46 -0.07
CA HIS A 340 2.92 8.74 -0.63
C HIS A 340 3.71 7.44 -0.82
N ALA A 341 4.78 7.50 -1.60
CA ALA A 341 5.48 6.32 -2.06
C ALA A 341 6.98 6.59 -2.21
N PHE A 342 7.75 5.50 -2.13
CA PHE A 342 9.20 5.52 -2.16
C PHE A 342 9.77 4.44 -3.07
N ALA A 343 10.93 4.75 -3.66
CA ALA A 343 11.82 3.79 -4.29
C ALA A 343 13.22 3.99 -3.73
N VAL A 344 13.89 2.90 -3.36
CA VAL A 344 15.32 2.92 -2.98
C VAL A 344 16.12 2.20 -4.05
N GLY A 345 17.09 2.90 -4.59
CA GLY A 345 18.00 2.38 -5.60
C GLY A 345 19.08 1.50 -4.99
N ALA A 346 19.70 0.65 -5.81
CA ALA A 346 20.80 -0.21 -5.40
C ALA A 346 22.03 0.56 -4.86
N SER A 347 22.18 1.85 -5.19
CA SER A 347 23.21 2.71 -4.60
C SER A 347 22.87 3.22 -3.20
N GLY A 348 21.64 2.98 -2.71
CA GLY A 348 21.11 3.53 -1.47
C GLY A 348 20.48 4.91 -1.60
N ARG A 349 20.37 5.46 -2.82
CA ARG A 349 19.60 6.68 -3.08
C ARG A 349 18.09 6.42 -2.93
N VAL A 350 17.38 7.40 -2.40
CA VAL A 350 15.93 7.33 -2.16
C VAL A 350 15.21 8.36 -3.02
N TRP A 351 14.13 7.94 -3.66
CA TRP A 351 13.16 8.82 -4.31
C TRP A 351 11.82 8.69 -3.61
N ALA A 352 11.11 9.81 -3.52
CA ALA A 352 9.78 9.89 -2.93
C ALA A 352 8.84 10.72 -3.81
N TRP A 353 7.54 10.43 -3.74
CA TRP A 353 6.47 11.17 -4.41
C TRP A 353 5.13 10.95 -3.71
N GLY A 354 4.11 11.73 -4.08
CA GLY A 354 2.77 11.66 -3.50
C GLY A 354 2.45 12.85 -2.57
N LEU A 355 1.58 12.63 -1.58
CA LEU A 355 1.22 13.63 -0.57
C LEU A 355 2.45 14.11 0.20
N ASN A 356 2.55 15.43 0.43
CA ASN A 356 3.68 16.05 1.11
C ASN A 356 3.26 17.27 1.97
N THR A 357 2.05 17.27 2.53
CA THR A 357 1.53 18.42 3.28
C THR A 357 2.35 18.71 4.53
N PHE A 358 2.87 17.66 5.17
CA PHE A 358 3.71 17.74 6.37
C PHE A 358 5.16 17.37 6.05
N GLY A 359 5.57 17.32 4.78
CA GLY A 359 6.93 16.95 4.41
C GLY A 359 7.20 15.45 4.52
N GLU A 360 6.17 14.60 4.58
CA GLU A 360 6.28 13.15 4.73
C GLU A 360 7.06 12.47 3.60
N THR A 361 7.16 13.08 2.41
CA THR A 361 8.06 12.52 1.38
C THR A 361 9.54 12.76 1.69
N GLY A 362 9.86 13.75 2.55
CA GLY A 362 11.21 14.27 2.76
C GLY A 362 11.82 14.96 1.52
N ALA A 363 11.09 14.98 0.40
CA ALA A 363 11.50 15.59 -0.85
C ALA A 363 11.04 17.05 -0.92
N ALA A 364 11.79 17.86 -1.69
CA ALA A 364 11.51 19.26 -1.94
C ALA A 364 11.19 20.13 -0.69
N PRO A 365 11.96 20.03 0.41
CA PRO A 365 11.69 20.74 1.66
C PRO A 365 11.64 22.27 1.46
N THR A 366 12.47 22.82 0.57
CA THR A 366 12.51 24.24 0.25
C THR A 366 11.26 24.75 -0.48
N GLU A 367 10.55 23.89 -1.22
CA GLU A 367 9.26 24.26 -1.83
C GLU A 367 8.18 24.39 -0.76
N LEU A 368 8.16 23.46 0.20
CA LEU A 368 7.22 23.47 1.30
C LEU A 368 7.50 24.60 2.32
N GLN A 369 8.77 24.91 2.59
CA GLN A 369 9.15 26.00 3.49
C GLN A 369 8.79 27.39 2.93
N ARG A 370 8.74 27.53 1.59
CA ARG A 370 8.36 28.77 0.90
C ARG A 370 6.85 29.04 0.93
N ARG A 371 6.06 28.27 1.70
CA ARG A 371 4.59 28.31 1.87
C ARG A 371 3.98 29.72 1.74
N GLY A 372 3.76 30.11 0.49
CA GLY A 372 2.72 31.03 0.06
C GLY A 372 1.56 30.22 -0.53
N ALA A 373 0.51 30.90 -0.98
CA ALA A 373 -0.72 30.30 -1.51
C ALA A 373 -0.53 29.34 -2.71
N ASP A 374 0.65 29.34 -3.35
CA ASP A 374 0.94 28.60 -4.59
C ASP A 374 1.77 27.31 -4.40
N ALA A 375 2.16 26.94 -3.17
CA ALA A 375 2.95 25.73 -2.93
C ALA A 375 2.11 24.45 -3.09
N SER A 376 2.54 23.53 -3.97
CA SER A 376 1.88 22.24 -4.15
C SER A 376 2.01 21.40 -2.88
N PRO A 377 0.90 20.87 -2.31
CA PRO A 377 0.93 19.96 -1.17
C PRO A 377 1.39 18.54 -1.56
N THR A 378 1.88 18.35 -2.79
CA THR A 378 2.22 17.05 -3.35
C THR A 378 3.49 17.11 -4.19
N VAL A 379 4.21 15.99 -4.25
CA VAL A 379 5.36 15.74 -5.11
C VAL A 379 4.89 14.86 -6.28
N SER A 380 4.71 15.46 -7.45
CA SER A 380 3.98 14.83 -8.57
C SER A 380 4.73 13.73 -9.33
N ALA A 381 6.05 13.62 -9.14
CA ALA A 381 6.90 12.63 -9.78
C ALA A 381 8.04 12.23 -8.83
N PRO A 382 8.61 11.02 -8.98
CA PRO A 382 9.72 10.56 -8.16
C PRO A 382 10.84 11.60 -8.07
N THR A 383 11.03 12.13 -6.87
CA THR A 383 12.00 13.19 -6.58
C THR A 383 12.98 12.69 -5.54
N GLN A 384 14.27 12.93 -5.76
CA GLN A 384 15.30 12.41 -4.87
C GLN A 384 15.22 13.08 -3.49
N VAL A 385 15.24 12.27 -2.43
CA VAL A 385 15.38 12.71 -1.04
C VAL A 385 16.86 12.89 -0.76
N THR A 386 17.39 14.08 -1.06
CA THR A 386 18.83 14.35 -0.98
C THR A 386 19.40 14.27 0.43
N SER A 387 18.56 14.51 1.45
CA SER A 387 18.92 14.38 2.87
C SER A 387 19.18 12.94 3.32
N LEU A 388 18.73 11.94 2.55
CA LEU A 388 19.03 10.52 2.78
C LEU A 388 20.23 10.01 1.98
N ALA A 389 20.89 10.88 1.20
CA ALA A 389 22.04 10.48 0.41
C ALA A 389 23.19 10.02 1.32
N GLY A 390 23.65 8.78 1.13
CA GLY A 390 24.74 8.18 1.92
C GLY A 390 24.28 7.45 3.19
N GLU A 391 23.01 7.58 3.58
CA GLU A 391 22.46 6.92 4.79
C GLU A 391 22.30 5.39 4.62
N ARG A 392 22.32 4.88 3.37
CA ARG A 392 22.15 3.45 3.03
C ARG A 392 20.89 2.87 3.67
N VAL A 393 19.72 3.38 3.28
CA VAL A 393 18.42 2.91 3.74
C VAL A 393 18.19 1.45 3.33
N VAL A 394 17.79 0.60 4.29
CA VAL A 394 17.50 -0.83 4.09
C VAL A 394 16.04 -1.20 4.35
N ALA A 395 15.31 -0.38 5.12
CA ALA A 395 13.87 -0.49 5.29
C ALA A 395 13.26 0.91 5.38
N LEU A 396 12.02 1.06 4.90
CA LEU A 396 11.30 2.32 4.92
C LEU A 396 9.80 2.02 5.06
N ALA A 397 9.12 2.76 5.92
CA ALA A 397 7.67 2.74 6.06
C ALA A 397 7.12 4.18 6.09
N GLY A 398 5.93 4.37 5.53
CA GLY A 398 5.17 5.62 5.64
C GLY A 398 3.86 5.39 6.36
N GLY A 399 3.42 6.36 7.16
CA GLY A 399 2.08 6.41 7.75
C GLY A 399 1.15 7.33 6.96
N GLY A 400 0.18 7.93 7.64
CA GLY A 400 -0.71 8.92 7.04
C GLY A 400 0.01 10.22 6.63
N HIS A 401 0.78 10.79 7.56
CA HIS A 401 1.50 12.07 7.37
C HIS A 401 2.93 12.06 7.91
N HIS A 402 3.54 10.89 8.07
CA HIS A 402 4.92 10.75 8.53
C HIS A 402 5.59 9.56 7.85
N SER A 403 6.90 9.46 7.99
CA SER A 403 7.67 8.33 7.48
C SER A 403 8.85 8.04 8.38
N ALA A 404 9.30 6.80 8.33
CA ALA A 404 10.49 6.36 9.02
C ALA A 404 11.31 5.40 8.16
N ALA A 405 12.63 5.42 8.37
CA ALA A 405 13.59 4.60 7.66
C ALA A 405 14.60 3.97 8.62
N VAL A 406 15.02 2.76 8.30
CA VAL A 406 16.13 2.07 8.95
C VAL A 406 17.32 2.07 8.01
N THR A 407 18.47 2.48 8.51
CA THR A 407 19.75 2.51 7.80
C THR A 407 20.53 1.22 8.03
N ALA A 408 21.46 0.89 7.13
CA ALA A 408 22.25 -0.34 7.21
C ALA A 408 23.14 -0.45 8.46
N ASP A 409 23.44 0.67 9.12
CA ASP A 409 24.16 0.76 10.39
C ASP A 409 23.23 0.67 11.63
N GLY A 410 21.93 0.46 11.43
CA GLY A 410 20.96 0.20 12.50
C GLY A 410 20.36 1.46 13.13
N ARG A 411 20.55 2.65 12.55
CA ARG A 411 19.85 3.86 13.00
C ARG A 411 18.41 3.86 12.48
N CYS A 412 17.52 4.50 13.24
CA CYS A 412 16.18 4.83 12.81
C CYS A 412 16.09 6.34 12.56
N LEU A 413 15.58 6.72 11.38
CA LEU A 413 15.32 8.10 10.99
C LEU A 413 13.81 8.29 10.82
N ALA A 414 13.27 9.42 11.26
CA ALA A 414 11.86 9.76 11.10
C ALA A 414 11.67 11.22 10.67
N TRP A 415 10.62 11.50 9.89
CA TRP A 415 10.24 12.83 9.42
C TRP A 415 8.75 12.91 9.07
N GLY A 416 8.23 14.11 8.88
CA GLY A 416 6.82 14.39 8.63
C GLY A 416 6.15 15.09 9.82
N ARG A 417 4.85 14.83 9.99
CA ARG A 417 4.01 15.40 11.06
C ARG A 417 4.51 15.01 12.46
N ILE A 418 4.43 15.97 13.39
CA ILE A 418 4.89 15.79 14.78
C ILE A 418 3.79 15.92 15.83
N ASP A 419 2.57 16.29 15.41
CA ASP A 419 1.49 16.72 16.31
C ASP A 419 1.12 15.69 17.37
N ALA A 420 1.11 14.40 17.03
CA ALA A 420 0.72 13.31 17.94
C ALA A 420 1.94 12.49 18.39
N GLY A 421 3.16 13.00 18.19
CA GLY A 421 4.39 12.29 18.56
C GLY A 421 4.84 11.21 17.57
N GLN A 422 4.30 11.20 16.33
CA GLN A 422 4.51 10.10 15.36
C GLN A 422 5.98 9.77 15.07
N LEU A 423 6.88 10.75 15.22
CA LEU A 423 8.31 10.57 14.98
C LEU A 423 9.07 9.92 16.14
N GLY A 424 8.51 9.95 17.36
CA GLY A 424 9.19 9.49 18.57
C GLY A 424 10.41 10.33 18.97
N ILE A 425 10.45 11.60 18.55
CA ILE A 425 11.52 12.55 18.85
C ILE A 425 10.94 13.70 19.67
N ALA A 426 11.55 13.99 20.82
CA ALA A 426 11.14 15.11 21.65
C ALA A 426 11.22 16.44 20.89
N LEU A 427 10.18 17.26 20.99
CA LEU A 427 10.10 18.54 20.28
C LEU A 427 11.31 19.45 20.57
N GLY A 428 11.76 19.51 21.82
CA GLY A 428 12.92 20.32 22.20
C GLY A 428 14.22 19.90 21.49
N VAL A 429 14.38 18.61 21.16
CA VAL A 429 15.53 18.11 20.38
C VAL A 429 15.45 18.59 18.94
N LEU A 430 14.27 18.55 18.34
CA LEU A 430 14.05 19.06 16.99
C LEU A 430 14.26 20.58 16.93
N GLU A 431 13.76 21.32 17.91
CA GLU A 431 13.93 22.78 17.97
C GLU A 431 15.38 23.19 18.20
N ALA A 432 16.12 22.48 19.05
CA ALA A 432 17.55 22.72 19.24
C ALA A 432 18.34 22.48 17.95
N ALA A 433 18.08 21.36 17.25
CA ALA A 433 18.71 21.04 15.98
C ALA A 433 18.36 22.03 14.85
N ASP A 434 17.21 22.71 14.95
CA ASP A 434 16.76 23.74 14.00
C ASP A 434 17.35 25.12 14.31
N ALA A 435 17.57 25.43 15.59
CA ALA A 435 18.14 26.70 16.05
C ALA A 435 19.58 26.91 15.59
N GLU A 436 20.33 25.82 15.39
CA GLU A 436 21.71 25.84 14.87
C GLU A 436 21.80 26.06 13.35
N ARG A 437 20.65 26.06 12.64
CA ARG A 437 20.60 26.14 11.17
C ARG A 437 20.26 27.53 10.68
N ASP A 438 20.78 27.85 9.50
CA ASP A 438 20.32 29.00 8.73
C ASP A 438 18.81 28.89 8.45
N VAL A 439 18.11 30.03 8.44
CA VAL A 439 16.65 30.09 8.26
C VAL A 439 16.17 29.35 7.02
N ALA A 440 16.98 29.38 5.95
CA ALA A 440 16.69 28.70 4.68
C ALA A 440 16.79 27.16 4.76
N ASP A 441 17.54 26.64 5.74
CA ASP A 441 17.84 25.21 5.93
C ASP A 441 17.14 24.61 7.14
N ARG A 442 16.21 25.37 7.74
CA ARG A 442 15.40 24.90 8.85
C ARG A 442 14.55 23.71 8.44
N ARG A 443 14.51 22.73 9.34
CA ARG A 443 13.78 21.46 9.23
C ARG A 443 12.36 21.60 9.73
N LEU A 444 12.06 22.56 10.60
CA LEU A 444 10.73 22.68 11.20
C LEU A 444 9.80 23.54 10.37
N LEU A 445 8.71 22.94 9.93
CA LEU A 445 7.57 23.65 9.38
C LEU A 445 6.73 24.19 10.53
N ARG A 446 6.50 25.50 10.55
CA ARG A 446 5.69 26.18 11.56
C ARG A 446 4.38 26.68 10.95
N ASP A 447 3.31 26.66 11.73
CA ASP A 447 2.03 27.27 11.32
C ASP A 447 2.05 28.81 11.46
N GLU A 448 0.91 29.45 11.15
CA GLU A 448 0.73 30.90 11.24
C GLU A 448 0.90 31.46 12.66
N HIS A 449 0.78 30.61 13.69
CA HIS A 449 0.99 30.96 15.10
C HIS A 449 2.42 30.67 15.54
N GLY A 450 3.31 30.25 14.64
CA GLY A 450 4.70 29.92 14.93
C GLY A 450 4.91 28.55 15.59
N ARG A 451 3.86 27.71 15.68
CA ARG A 451 3.96 26.39 16.32
C ARG A 451 4.56 25.38 15.35
N PRO A 452 5.57 24.58 15.75
CA PRO A 452 6.07 23.48 14.93
C PRO A 452 4.98 22.45 14.65
N ARG A 453 4.78 22.09 13.37
CA ARG A 453 3.78 21.10 12.92
C ARG A 453 4.38 19.91 12.19
N ALA A 454 5.58 20.08 11.63
CA ALA A 454 6.29 18.99 10.97
C ALA A 454 7.81 19.16 10.99
N CYS A 455 8.51 18.02 10.93
CA CYS A 455 9.94 17.94 10.63
C CYS A 455 10.12 17.51 9.16
N LEU A 456 10.60 18.42 8.31
CA LEU A 456 10.70 18.24 6.87
C LEU A 456 11.87 17.37 6.42
N LEU A 457 12.85 17.15 7.30
CA LEU A 457 14.05 16.37 7.00
C LEU A 457 14.16 15.18 7.97
N PRO A 458 14.70 14.04 7.50
CA PRO A 458 15.03 12.91 8.37
C PRO A 458 15.81 13.34 9.60
N ALA A 459 15.28 12.99 10.77
CA ALA A 459 15.88 13.19 12.08
C ALA A 459 16.06 11.85 12.78
N THR A 460 17.15 11.69 13.54
CA THR A 460 17.44 10.43 14.22
C THR A 460 16.53 10.25 15.42
N VAL A 461 15.92 9.06 15.51
CA VAL A 461 15.13 8.62 16.67
C VAL A 461 16.09 8.03 17.70
N ASP A 462 16.03 8.51 18.94
CA ASP A 462 16.81 7.96 20.04
C ASP A 462 16.15 6.66 20.54
N LEU A 463 16.81 5.53 20.28
CA LEU A 463 16.40 4.21 20.74
C LEU A 463 17.30 3.68 21.88
N GLY A 464 18.25 4.50 22.35
CA GLY A 464 19.32 4.10 23.26
C GLY A 464 20.58 3.60 22.57
N THR A 465 21.70 3.58 23.31
CA THR A 465 23.07 3.39 22.77
C THR A 465 23.35 2.01 22.17
N ASP A 466 22.60 0.99 22.57
CA ASP A 466 22.81 -0.41 22.13
C ASP A 466 21.71 -0.92 21.18
N ALA A 467 20.76 -0.06 20.81
CA ALA A 467 19.60 -0.42 20.02
C ALA A 467 19.85 -0.26 18.52
N ALA A 468 20.14 -1.38 17.83
CA ALA A 468 20.20 -1.40 16.36
C ALA A 468 18.83 -1.78 15.77
N ALA A 469 18.17 -0.82 15.12
CA ALA A 469 16.89 -1.02 14.43
C ALA A 469 17.05 -2.01 13.26
N VAL A 470 16.07 -2.89 13.09
CA VAL A 470 16.03 -3.90 12.01
C VAL A 470 14.75 -3.89 11.20
N SER A 471 13.66 -3.35 11.76
CA SER A 471 12.38 -3.22 11.08
C SER A 471 11.67 -1.99 11.62
N VAL A 472 10.94 -1.31 10.75
CA VAL A 472 10.07 -0.18 11.08
C VAL A 472 8.73 -0.36 10.38
N ALA A 473 7.66 0.03 11.07
CA ALA A 473 6.31 0.09 10.54
C ALA A 473 5.66 1.39 10.98
N CYS A 474 4.89 2.00 10.09
CA CYS A 474 4.12 3.20 10.36
C CYS A 474 2.65 2.89 10.07
N GLY A 475 1.79 3.07 11.07
CA GLY A 475 0.35 3.10 10.89
C GLY A 475 -0.12 4.51 10.54
N THR A 476 -1.42 4.78 10.66
CA THR A 476 -1.97 6.10 10.31
C THR A 476 -1.30 7.23 11.11
N GLU A 477 -1.23 7.07 12.44
CA GLU A 477 -0.65 8.08 13.35
C GLU A 477 0.33 7.52 14.38
N HIS A 478 0.90 6.33 14.15
CA HIS A 478 1.89 5.73 15.05
C HIS A 478 3.02 5.02 14.31
N THR A 479 4.16 4.90 14.98
CA THR A 479 5.35 4.20 14.48
C THR A 479 5.79 3.12 15.47
N LEU A 480 6.18 1.97 14.93
CA LEU A 480 6.83 0.88 15.65
C LEU A 480 8.20 0.60 15.08
N VAL A 481 9.20 0.46 15.94
CA VAL A 481 10.58 0.11 15.57
C VAL A 481 11.01 -1.15 16.32
N VAL A 482 11.42 -2.18 15.59
CA VAL A 482 11.98 -3.41 16.16
C VAL A 482 13.49 -3.33 16.15
N THR A 483 14.12 -3.71 17.25
CA THR A 483 15.57 -3.68 17.43
C THR A 483 16.16 -5.09 17.60
N SER A 484 17.38 -5.26 17.12
CA SER A 484 18.13 -6.51 17.21
C SER A 484 18.93 -6.68 18.51
N ALA A 485 18.93 -5.67 19.38
CA ALA A 485 19.67 -5.68 20.63
C ALA A 485 19.26 -6.85 21.54
N SER A 486 20.11 -7.22 22.50
CA SER A 486 19.74 -8.12 23.59
C SER A 486 19.48 -7.28 24.85
N PRO A 487 18.25 -7.25 25.39
CA PRO A 487 17.06 -7.95 24.91
C PRO A 487 16.45 -7.29 23.67
N HIS A 488 15.80 -8.11 22.83
CA HIS A 488 15.07 -7.61 21.67
C HIS A 488 13.96 -6.68 22.16
N ALA A 489 13.93 -5.47 21.64
CA ALA A 489 12.98 -4.46 22.06
C ALA A 489 12.17 -3.94 20.87
N VAL A 490 10.92 -3.62 21.15
CA VAL A 490 10.05 -2.85 20.26
C VAL A 490 9.88 -1.48 20.90
N PHE A 491 10.06 -0.43 20.11
CA PHE A 491 9.78 0.93 20.52
C PHE A 491 8.54 1.42 19.78
N GLY A 492 7.66 2.12 20.50
CA GLY A 492 6.46 2.74 19.95
C GLY A 492 6.44 4.24 20.19
N ALA A 493 5.90 5.00 19.25
CA ALA A 493 5.64 6.42 19.36
C ALA A 493 4.44 6.84 18.50
N GLY A 494 3.83 7.97 18.81
CA GLY A 494 2.64 8.46 18.12
C GLY A 494 1.36 8.32 18.93
N PHE A 495 0.22 8.34 18.23
CA PHE A 495 -1.09 8.16 18.82
C PHE A 495 -1.24 6.74 19.42
N ASN A 496 -1.84 6.66 20.60
CA ASN A 496 -2.03 5.45 21.40
C ASN A 496 -3.42 5.39 22.06
N GLY A 497 -4.37 6.27 21.72
CA GLY A 497 -5.71 6.24 22.29
C GLY A 497 -6.49 4.94 22.01
N GLN A 498 -6.07 4.15 21.01
CA GLN A 498 -6.59 2.82 20.71
C GLN A 498 -5.66 1.70 21.18
N SER A 499 -4.74 2.01 22.09
CA SER A 499 -3.68 1.11 22.59
C SER A 499 -2.80 0.50 21.48
N GLN A 500 -2.72 1.12 20.31
CA GLN A 500 -2.00 0.58 19.15
C GLN A 500 -0.47 0.55 19.32
N LEU A 501 0.09 1.13 20.38
CA LEU A 501 1.50 0.97 20.75
C LEU A 501 1.73 -0.20 21.72
N GLY A 502 0.67 -0.75 22.32
CA GLY A 502 0.75 -1.90 23.24
C GLY A 502 1.45 -1.61 24.57
N LEU A 503 1.71 -0.34 24.88
CA LEU A 503 2.46 0.10 26.07
C LEU A 503 1.72 -0.20 27.39
N GLY A 504 0.43 -0.54 27.31
CA GLY A 504 -0.49 -0.68 28.42
C GLY A 504 -1.52 0.44 28.45
N GLY A 505 -2.36 0.41 29.48
CA GLY A 505 -3.30 1.46 29.81
C GLY A 505 -3.61 1.45 31.32
N GLY A 506 -3.47 2.60 31.97
CA GLY A 506 -4.21 3.06 33.15
C GLY A 506 -5.07 4.27 32.78
N ASP A 507 -5.97 4.71 33.67
CA ASP A 507 -6.90 5.81 33.41
C ASP A 507 -6.21 7.19 33.25
N ASP A 508 -4.90 7.27 33.52
CA ASP A 508 -4.05 8.47 33.45
C ASP A 508 -3.02 8.43 32.30
N ASP A 509 -3.04 7.42 31.42
CA ASP A 509 -2.04 7.32 30.35
C ASP A 509 -2.35 8.30 29.20
N ASP A 510 -1.34 9.06 28.77
CA ASP A 510 -1.46 9.99 27.64
C ASP A 510 -1.82 9.23 26.35
N ASP A 511 -2.81 9.75 25.60
CA ASP A 511 -3.20 9.24 24.28
C ASP A 511 -2.10 9.42 23.22
N GLU A 512 -1.03 10.14 23.54
CA GLU A 512 0.04 10.51 22.61
C GLU A 512 1.42 10.25 23.24
N VAL A 513 2.28 9.53 22.51
CA VAL A 513 3.62 9.17 22.96
C VAL A 513 4.66 9.88 22.09
N PHE A 514 5.15 11.01 22.59
CA PHE A 514 6.08 11.90 21.86
C PHE A 514 7.51 11.39 21.75
N ILE A 515 7.92 10.49 22.64
CA ILE A 515 9.28 9.95 22.69
C ILE A 515 9.20 8.44 22.49
N ALA A 516 10.05 7.91 21.60
CA ALA A 516 10.12 6.48 21.35
C ALA A 516 10.26 5.69 22.66
N THR A 517 9.21 4.95 23.00
CA THR A 517 9.08 4.28 24.30
C THR A 517 9.15 2.77 24.11
N CYS A 518 10.02 2.12 24.88
CA CYS A 518 10.16 0.67 24.82
C CYS A 518 8.90 -0.04 25.35
N LEU A 519 8.35 -0.90 24.50
CA LEU A 519 7.27 -1.83 24.79
C LEU A 519 7.72 -2.92 25.76
N ARG A 520 7.39 -2.76 27.03
CA ARG A 520 7.71 -3.74 28.08
C ARG A 520 6.55 -4.71 28.26
N SER A 521 6.72 -5.95 27.79
CA SER A 521 5.73 -7.02 27.96
C SER A 521 6.38 -8.31 28.46
N LYS A 522 5.76 -8.97 29.45
CA LYS A 522 6.17 -10.30 29.91
C LYS A 522 6.11 -11.33 28.77
N THR A 523 5.12 -11.17 27.88
CA THR A 523 4.90 -12.04 26.71
C THR A 523 6.08 -12.00 25.72
N LEU A 524 6.77 -10.86 25.61
CA LEU A 524 7.82 -10.63 24.62
C LEU A 524 9.24 -10.81 25.16
N ARG A 525 9.42 -10.93 26.48
CA ARG A 525 10.72 -10.85 27.17
C ARG A 525 11.83 -11.73 26.55
N ASP A 526 11.47 -12.95 26.15
CA ASP A 526 12.41 -13.95 25.63
C ASP A 526 12.19 -14.23 24.13
N ARG A 527 11.51 -13.32 23.43
CA ARG A 527 11.18 -13.47 22.01
C ARG A 527 12.11 -12.63 21.15
N ARG A 528 12.68 -13.26 20.11
CA ARG A 528 13.43 -12.56 19.07
C ARG A 528 12.47 -12.03 18.01
N LEU A 529 12.10 -10.76 18.15
CA LEU A 529 11.24 -10.08 17.19
C LEU A 529 12.06 -9.55 16.03
N THR A 530 11.53 -9.67 14.81
CA THR A 530 12.22 -9.24 13.57
C THR A 530 11.31 -8.45 12.64
N TRP A 531 10.03 -8.32 12.96
CA TRP A 531 9.04 -7.67 12.12
C TRP A 531 8.00 -6.94 12.97
N ALA A 532 7.58 -5.78 12.50
CA ALA A 532 6.40 -5.07 12.97
C ALA A 532 5.48 -4.74 11.79
N GLY A 533 4.19 -4.64 12.08
CA GLY A 533 3.16 -4.11 11.20
C GLY A 533 2.20 -3.24 11.99
N ALA A 534 1.70 -2.19 11.34
CA ALA A 534 0.83 -1.19 11.95
C ALA A 534 -0.28 -0.86 10.95
N GLY A 535 -1.54 -0.98 11.39
CA GLY A 535 -2.71 -0.56 10.63
C GLY A 535 -3.20 0.81 11.06
N GLY A 536 -4.50 1.06 10.94
CA GLY A 536 -5.11 2.32 11.40
C GLY A 536 -5.11 2.45 12.93
N GLN A 537 -5.58 1.40 13.60
CA GLN A 537 -5.83 1.41 15.06
C GLN A 537 -5.31 0.17 15.80
N PHE A 538 -4.57 -0.69 15.09
CA PHE A 538 -4.01 -1.92 15.63
C PHE A 538 -2.58 -2.12 15.13
N SER A 539 -1.90 -3.03 15.80
CA SER A 539 -0.51 -3.37 15.52
C SER A 539 -0.23 -4.84 15.73
N MET A 540 0.81 -5.31 15.06
CA MET A 540 1.34 -6.64 15.23
C MET A 540 2.87 -6.61 15.29
N VAL A 541 3.44 -7.49 16.11
CA VAL A 541 4.87 -7.78 16.09
C VAL A 541 5.07 -9.27 15.94
N ALA A 542 6.10 -9.65 15.20
CA ALA A 542 6.39 -11.05 14.92
C ALA A 542 7.88 -11.34 14.93
N GLY A 543 8.22 -12.59 15.19
CA GLY A 543 9.60 -13.06 15.24
C GLY A 543 9.69 -14.55 14.95
N PRO A 544 10.85 -15.07 14.51
CA PRO A 544 11.02 -16.49 14.27
C PRO A 544 10.69 -17.30 15.52
N ARG A 545 9.86 -18.34 15.35
CA ARG A 545 9.55 -19.27 16.43
C ARG A 545 10.87 -19.91 16.91
N PRO A 546 11.12 -19.98 18.23
CA PRO A 546 12.26 -20.72 18.76
C PRO A 546 12.20 -22.19 18.33
N GLY A 547 13.33 -22.71 17.86
CA GLY A 547 13.46 -24.10 17.41
C GLY A 547 13.55 -25.11 18.55
#